data_AF-A0A8S0SJQ3-F1
#
_entry.id   AF-A0A8S0SJQ3-F1
#
_cell.length_a   1.000
_cell.length_b   1.000
_cell.length_c   1.000
_cell.angle_alpha   90.00
_cell.angle_beta   90.00
_cell.angle_gamma   90.00
#
_symmetry.space_group_name_H-M   'P 1'
#
loop_
_entity.id
_entity.type
_entity.pdbx_description
1 polymer ?
#
loop_
_entity_poly.entity_id
_entity_poly.type
_entity_poly.pdbx_seq_one_letter_code
_entity_poly.pdbx_strand_id
1 'polypeptide(L)'
;MVENYSAFILEFRNWESTWALEALCVIAYEIRILAGQADKELASIRKTLEKWKSAGSFLMKVFGVLVGKGSKCIGALYVTCQLFKIYFKLGTVHLCCSVIRSIETARIFDFEEFPVRDKVTYMYYTVRLEVYNENFPAADHKLSYALSYYSPLKEANIRFG
;
A
#
# COMPACT_ATOMS: atom_id res chain seq x y z
N MET A 1 -16.57 -7.02 -10.50
CA MET A 1 -15.54 -5.96 -10.62
C MET A 1 -14.12 -6.52 -10.41
N VAL A 2 -13.85 -7.34 -9.40
CA VAL A 2 -12.50 -7.89 -9.12
C VAL A 2 -12.06 -9.00 -10.08
N GLU A 3 -13.01 -9.73 -10.69
CA GLU A 3 -12.71 -10.90 -11.53
C GLU A 3 -11.93 -10.56 -12.81
N ASN A 4 -12.25 -9.45 -13.49
CA ASN A 4 -11.58 -9.08 -14.75
C ASN A 4 -10.11 -8.67 -14.59
N TYR A 5 -9.73 -8.09 -13.44
CA TYR A 5 -8.35 -7.65 -13.22
C TYR A 5 -7.41 -8.81 -12.84
N SER A 6 -7.95 -9.99 -12.55
CA SER A 6 -7.14 -11.16 -12.18
C SER A 6 -6.34 -11.70 -13.37
N ALA A 7 -6.89 -11.63 -14.59
CA ALA A 7 -6.18 -12.04 -15.80
C ALA A 7 -4.95 -11.15 -16.07
N PHE A 8 -5.13 -9.83 -16.00
CA PHE A 8 -4.05 -8.87 -16.18
C PHE A 8 -2.90 -9.08 -15.19
N ILE A 9 -3.20 -9.32 -13.91
CA ILE A 9 -2.16 -9.58 -12.89
C ILE A 9 -1.37 -10.84 -13.22
N LEU A 10 -2.05 -11.90 -13.68
CA LEU A 10 -1.40 -13.16 -14.03
C LEU A 10 -0.47 -13.00 -15.23
N GLU A 11 -0.89 -12.26 -16.26
CA GLU A 11 -0.04 -11.95 -17.41
C GLU A 11 1.13 -11.05 -17.02
N PHE A 12 0.85 -9.95 -16.31
CA PHE A 12 1.87 -9.02 -15.85
C PHE A 12 2.95 -9.70 -15.02
N ARG A 13 2.61 -10.72 -14.23
CA ARG A 13 3.58 -11.52 -13.47
C ARG A 13 4.67 -12.12 -14.34
N ASN A 14 4.36 -12.49 -15.58
CA ASN A 14 5.27 -13.17 -16.50
C ASN A 14 6.09 -12.21 -17.37
N TRP A 15 5.74 -10.93 -17.41
CA TRP A 15 6.51 -9.94 -18.16
C TRP A 15 7.86 -9.66 -17.47
N GLU A 16 8.91 -9.38 -18.23
CA GLU A 16 10.19 -8.92 -17.67
C GLU A 16 10.24 -7.40 -17.54
N SER A 17 9.60 -6.70 -18.48
CA SER A 17 9.51 -5.24 -18.50
C SER A 17 8.52 -4.68 -17.48
N THR A 18 8.74 -3.42 -17.11
CA THR A 18 7.96 -2.68 -16.09
C THR A 18 7.05 -1.60 -16.68
N TRP A 19 6.89 -1.52 -18.01
CA TRP A 19 6.13 -0.45 -18.68
C TRP A 19 4.68 -0.33 -18.19
N ALA A 20 4.07 -1.43 -17.75
CA ALA A 20 2.70 -1.46 -17.23
C ALA A 20 2.61 -1.36 -15.69
N LEU A 21 3.73 -1.16 -15.00
CA LEU A 21 3.76 -1.07 -13.54
C LEU A 21 2.93 0.12 -13.04
N GLU A 22 3.00 1.25 -13.74
CA GLU A 22 2.21 2.44 -13.43
C GLU A 22 0.71 2.17 -13.57
N ALA A 23 0.29 1.52 -14.67
CA ALA A 23 -1.11 1.12 -14.85
C ALA A 23 -1.60 0.18 -13.74
N LEU A 24 -0.76 -0.77 -13.30
CA LEU A 24 -1.07 -1.64 -12.17
C LEU A 24 -1.24 -0.86 -10.85
N CYS A 25 -0.42 0.17 -10.62
CA CYS A 25 -0.54 1.06 -9.46
C CYS A 25 -1.83 1.88 -9.50
N VAL A 26 -2.22 2.39 -10.67
CA VAL A 26 -3.51 3.08 -10.87
C VAL A 26 -4.67 2.14 -10.57
N ILE A 27 -4.66 0.91 -11.09
CA ILE A 27 -5.69 -0.10 -10.80
C ILE A 27 -5.78 -0.37 -9.29
N ALA A 28 -4.64 -0.48 -8.61
CA ALA A 28 -4.60 -0.71 -7.17
C ALA A 28 -5.23 0.46 -6.37
N TYR A 29 -4.96 1.69 -6.79
CA TYR A 29 -5.57 2.88 -6.20
C TYR A 29 -7.08 2.93 -6.43
N GLU A 30 -7.51 2.78 -7.68
CA GLU A 30 -8.92 2.87 -8.08
C GLU A 30 -9.76 1.81 -7.38
N ILE A 31 -9.28 0.58 -7.27
CA ILE A 31 -9.98 -0.48 -6.54
C ILE A 31 -10.20 -0.11 -5.08
N ARG A 32 -9.25 0.55 -4.42
CA ARG A 32 -9.42 1.03 -3.03
C ARG A 32 -10.47 2.15 -2.96
N ILE A 33 -10.41 3.12 -3.86
CA ILE A 33 -11.36 4.25 -3.89
C ILE A 33 -12.78 3.76 -4.16
N LEU A 34 -12.96 2.95 -5.21
CA LEU A 34 -14.25 2.39 -5.60
C LEU A 34 -14.82 1.46 -4.53
N ALA A 35 -14.00 0.64 -3.88
CA ALA A 35 -14.46 -0.17 -2.74
C ALA A 35 -14.97 0.71 -1.59
N GLY A 36 -14.27 1.82 -1.32
CA GLY A 36 -14.68 2.79 -0.32
C GLY A 36 -15.99 3.49 -0.63
N GLN A 37 -16.22 3.85 -1.90
CA GLN A 37 -17.47 4.44 -2.35
C GLN A 37 -18.62 3.42 -2.34
N ALA A 38 -18.37 2.21 -2.83
CA ALA A 38 -19.35 1.14 -2.87
C ALA A 38 -19.81 0.73 -1.46
N ASP A 39 -18.90 0.58 -0.49
CA ASP A 39 -19.31 0.29 0.89
C ASP A 39 -20.04 1.47 1.56
N LYS A 40 -19.72 2.72 1.21
CA LYS A 40 -20.51 3.88 1.69
C LYS A 40 -21.94 3.84 1.15
N GLU A 41 -22.11 3.49 -0.11
CA GLU A 41 -23.43 3.34 -0.72
C GLU A 41 -24.18 2.13 -0.15
N LEU A 42 -23.52 0.98 0.03
CA LEU A 42 -24.12 -0.19 0.66
C LEU A 42 -24.57 0.07 2.10
N ALA A 43 -23.86 0.94 2.84
CA ALA A 43 -24.24 1.35 4.17
C ALA A 43 -25.56 2.14 4.20
N SER A 44 -25.83 2.97 3.18
CA SER A 44 -27.07 3.75 3.09
C SER A 44 -28.29 2.85 2.85
N ILE A 45 -28.09 1.72 2.17
CA ILE A 45 -29.14 0.72 1.89
C ILE A 45 -29.10 -0.50 2.83
N ARG A 46 -28.38 -0.41 3.97
CA ARG A 46 -28.23 -1.46 5.01
C ARG A 46 -27.84 -2.84 4.46
N LYS A 47 -26.96 -2.88 3.46
CA LYS A 47 -26.37 -4.11 2.91
C LYS A 47 -24.98 -4.38 3.50
N THR A 48 -24.48 -5.60 3.28
CA THR A 48 -23.17 -6.05 3.79
C THR A 48 -22.01 -5.26 3.18
N LEU A 49 -21.10 -4.80 4.04
CA LEU A 49 -19.96 -3.93 3.70
C LEU A 49 -18.69 -4.75 3.45
N GLU A 50 -18.66 -5.49 2.33
CA GLU A 50 -17.57 -6.41 2.03
C GLU A 50 -16.58 -5.89 0.99
N LYS A 51 -16.82 -4.72 0.36
CA LYS A 51 -16.00 -4.28 -0.77
C LYS A 51 -14.60 -3.89 -0.36
N TRP A 52 -14.41 -3.27 0.80
CA TRP A 52 -13.08 -3.05 1.39
C TRP A 52 -12.32 -4.36 1.59
N LYS A 53 -12.99 -5.41 2.08
CA LYS A 53 -12.38 -6.73 2.29
C LYS A 53 -11.99 -7.39 0.98
N SER A 54 -12.86 -7.33 -0.04
CA SER A 54 -12.55 -7.83 -1.39
C SER A 54 -11.38 -7.08 -2.02
N ALA A 55 -11.33 -5.75 -1.87
CA ALA A 55 -10.21 -4.94 -2.35
C ALA A 55 -8.90 -5.33 -1.66
N GLY A 56 -8.90 -5.55 -0.34
CA GLY A 56 -7.71 -6.00 0.39
C GLY A 56 -7.19 -7.35 -0.11
N SER A 57 -8.09 -8.31 -0.35
CA SER A 57 -7.72 -9.62 -0.91
C SER A 57 -7.11 -9.50 -2.31
N PHE A 58 -7.68 -8.63 -3.15
CA PHE A 58 -7.14 -8.36 -4.48
C PHE A 58 -5.75 -7.71 -4.42
N LEU A 59 -5.57 -6.67 -3.60
CA LEU A 59 -4.28 -6.00 -3.47
C LEU A 59 -3.20 -6.90 -2.89
N MET A 60 -3.55 -7.87 -2.03
CA MET A 60 -2.58 -8.88 -1.59
C MET A 60 -2.09 -9.77 -2.72
N LYS A 61 -2.93 -10.09 -3.71
CA LYS A 61 -2.50 -10.82 -4.92
C LYS A 61 -1.55 -9.96 -5.77
N VAL A 62 -1.87 -8.68 -5.95
CA VAL A 62 -1.00 -7.72 -6.64
C VAL A 62 0.35 -7.61 -5.94
N PHE A 63 0.35 -7.43 -4.61
CA PHE A 63 1.55 -7.38 -3.79
C PHE A 63 2.41 -8.63 -3.98
N GLY A 64 1.79 -9.82 -3.95
CA GLY A 64 2.47 -11.10 -4.17
C GLY A 64 3.18 -11.22 -5.53
N VAL A 65 2.72 -10.52 -6.57
CA VAL A 65 3.37 -10.48 -7.88
C VAL A 65 4.58 -9.52 -7.90
N LEU A 66 4.54 -8.48 -7.08
CA LEU A 66 5.55 -7.43 -7.04
C LEU A 66 6.67 -7.71 -6.04
N VAL A 67 6.36 -8.35 -4.92
CA VAL A 67 7.31 -8.69 -3.86
C VAL A 67 8.29 -9.75 -4.36
N GLY A 68 9.58 -9.39 -4.44
CA GLY A 68 10.67 -10.31 -4.82
C GLY A 68 11.04 -10.35 -6.31
N LYS A 69 10.40 -9.56 -7.20
CA LYS A 69 10.75 -9.52 -8.63
C LYS A 69 11.48 -8.25 -9.05
N GLY A 70 12.82 -8.23 -8.91
CA GLY A 70 13.70 -7.25 -9.56
C GLY A 70 13.17 -5.81 -9.59
N SER A 71 13.16 -5.18 -10.76
CA SER A 71 12.69 -3.80 -10.98
C SER A 71 11.19 -3.55 -10.71
N LYS A 72 10.37 -4.60 -10.53
CA LYS A 72 8.94 -4.47 -10.18
C LYS A 72 8.70 -4.21 -8.71
N CYS A 73 9.72 -4.41 -7.86
CA CYS A 73 9.59 -4.24 -6.41
C CYS A 73 9.24 -2.81 -6.00
N ILE A 74 9.52 -1.80 -6.85
CA ILE A 74 9.13 -0.40 -6.63
C ILE A 74 7.60 -0.28 -6.48
N GLY A 75 6.82 -1.04 -7.25
CA GLY A 75 5.36 -1.05 -7.10
C GLY A 75 4.88 -1.72 -5.81
N ALA A 76 5.70 -2.57 -5.18
CA ALA A 76 5.29 -3.28 -3.97
C ALA A 76 5.05 -2.30 -2.81
N LEU A 77 5.91 -1.29 -2.62
CA LEU A 77 5.72 -0.29 -1.56
C LEU A 77 4.47 0.56 -1.80
N TYR A 78 4.20 0.94 -3.05
CA TYR A 78 2.98 1.65 -3.40
C TYR A 78 1.74 0.82 -3.02
N VAL A 79 1.71 -0.46 -3.39
CA VAL A 79 0.60 -1.37 -3.07
C VAL A 79 0.50 -1.61 -1.56
N THR A 80 1.62 -1.72 -0.84
CA THR A 80 1.66 -1.76 0.63
C THR A 80 0.98 -0.54 1.25
N CYS A 81 1.25 0.66 0.73
CA CYS A 81 0.60 1.88 1.23
C CYS A 81 -0.92 1.83 1.03
N GLN A 82 -1.41 1.24 -0.07
CA GLN A 82 -2.84 1.05 -0.28
C GLN A 82 -3.41 -0.02 0.68
N LEU A 83 -2.69 -1.11 0.92
CA LEU A 83 -3.07 -2.16 1.88
C LEU A 83 -3.18 -1.62 3.31
N PHE A 84 -2.24 -0.79 3.76
CA PHE A 84 -2.31 -0.15 5.07
C PHE A 84 -3.58 0.70 5.21
N LYS A 85 -3.92 1.51 4.20
CA LYS A 85 -5.16 2.30 4.18
C LYS A 85 -6.39 1.40 4.36
N ILE A 86 -6.41 0.23 3.71
CA ILE A 86 -7.50 -0.77 3.85
C ILE A 86 -7.52 -1.37 5.25
N TYR A 87 -6.40 -1.88 5.75
CA TYR A 87 -6.34 -2.58 7.03
C TYR A 87 -6.66 -1.68 8.21
N PHE A 88 -6.17 -0.45 8.21
CA PHE A 88 -6.56 0.54 9.21
C PHE A 88 -8.04 0.91 9.11
N LYS A 89 -8.61 0.97 7.89
CA LYS A 89 -10.04 1.24 7.71
C LYS A 89 -10.93 0.11 8.22
N LEU A 90 -10.49 -1.14 8.07
CA LEU A 90 -11.20 -2.34 8.50
C LEU A 90 -10.95 -2.72 9.97
N GLY A 91 -10.02 -2.07 10.66
CA GLY A 91 -9.60 -2.47 12.01
C GLY A 91 -8.74 -3.75 12.03
N THR A 92 -8.25 -4.22 10.88
CA THR A 92 -7.40 -5.41 10.74
C THR A 92 -5.91 -5.06 10.74
N VAL A 93 -5.51 -4.14 11.63
CA VAL A 93 -4.16 -3.53 11.67
C VAL A 93 -3.04 -4.57 11.83
N HIS A 94 -3.29 -5.68 12.52
CA HIS A 94 -2.34 -6.79 12.68
C HIS A 94 -1.85 -7.40 11.36
N LEU A 95 -2.63 -7.27 10.26
CA LEU A 95 -2.22 -7.77 8.94
C LEU A 95 -1.06 -6.95 8.34
N CYS A 96 -0.85 -5.71 8.80
CA CYS A 96 0.27 -4.86 8.36
C CYS A 96 1.63 -5.51 8.65
N CYS A 97 1.76 -6.21 9.79
CA CYS A 97 3.02 -6.86 10.19
C CYS A 97 3.52 -7.87 9.14
N SER A 98 2.60 -8.64 8.56
CA SER A 98 2.95 -9.63 7.53
C SER A 98 3.49 -8.95 6.26
N VAL A 99 2.83 -7.89 5.82
CA VAL A 99 3.22 -7.13 4.62
C VAL A 99 4.58 -6.44 4.82
N ILE A 100 4.80 -5.82 5.99
CA ILE A 100 6.08 -5.20 6.35
C ILE A 100 7.20 -6.24 6.31
N ARG A 101 7.02 -7.38 6.97
CA ARG A 101 8.02 -8.44 7.00
C ARG A 101 8.37 -8.97 5.62
N SER A 102 7.40 -9.04 4.72
CA SER A 102 7.64 -9.44 3.32
C SER A 102 8.50 -8.42 2.57
N ILE A 103 8.31 -7.12 2.81
CA ILE A 103 9.15 -6.06 2.22
C ILE A 103 10.58 -6.12 2.77
N GLU A 104 10.72 -6.23 4.09
CA GLU A 104 12.02 -6.32 4.76
C GLU A 104 12.79 -7.57 4.33
N THR A 105 12.12 -8.73 4.28
CA THR A 105 12.72 -10.01 3.87
C THR A 105 13.15 -10.02 2.42
N ALA A 106 12.31 -9.47 1.53
CA ALA A 106 12.64 -9.41 0.10
C ALA A 106 13.83 -8.48 -0.19
N ARG A 107 14.40 -7.83 0.85
CA ARG A 107 15.43 -6.78 0.75
C ARG A 107 15.05 -5.83 -0.37
N ILE A 108 13.76 -5.48 -0.42
CA ILE A 108 13.26 -4.57 -1.43
C ILE A 108 14.14 -3.33 -1.30
N PHE A 109 14.85 -3.08 -2.41
CA PHE A 109 16.05 -2.27 -2.58
C PHE A 109 15.98 -0.90 -1.91
N ASP A 110 17.15 -0.25 -1.84
CA ASP A 110 17.42 1.06 -1.23
C ASP A 110 16.15 1.89 -1.05
N PHE A 111 15.69 2.02 0.21
CA PHE A 111 14.47 2.74 0.55
C PHE A 111 14.49 4.15 -0.04
N GLU A 112 15.67 4.69 -0.37
CA GLU A 112 15.82 5.96 -1.05
C GLU A 112 15.25 6.05 -2.46
N GLU A 113 15.23 4.95 -3.23
CA GLU A 113 14.74 4.92 -4.62
C GLU A 113 13.23 5.15 -4.73
N PHE A 114 12.49 5.01 -3.62
CA PHE A 114 11.04 5.16 -3.64
C PHE A 114 10.59 6.63 -3.72
N PRO A 115 9.47 6.90 -4.43
CA PRO A 115 8.85 8.21 -4.43
C PRO A 115 8.60 8.69 -2.99
N VAL A 116 8.96 9.95 -2.71
CA VAL A 116 8.86 10.55 -1.37
C VAL A 116 7.46 10.36 -0.76
N ARG A 117 6.40 10.52 -1.58
CA ARG A 117 5.00 10.30 -1.17
C ARG A 117 4.76 8.92 -0.56
N ASP A 118 5.35 7.88 -1.15
CA ASP A 118 5.12 6.50 -0.73
C ASP A 118 5.95 6.19 0.52
N LYS A 119 7.19 6.71 0.60
CA LYS A 119 8.04 6.64 1.81
C LYS A 119 7.33 7.25 3.02
N VAL A 120 6.78 8.44 2.85
CA VAL A 120 6.04 9.16 3.89
C VAL A 120 4.81 8.40 4.33
N THR A 121 4.02 7.89 3.37
CA THR A 121 2.82 7.12 3.67
C THR A 121 3.17 5.84 4.42
N TYR A 122 4.22 5.13 3.99
CA TYR A 122 4.71 3.94 4.66
C TYR A 122 5.12 4.25 6.11
N MET A 123 5.97 5.26 6.32
CA MET A 123 6.43 5.66 7.65
C MET A 123 5.28 6.06 8.58
N TYR A 124 4.31 6.82 8.08
CA TYR A 124 3.13 7.21 8.86
C TYR A 124 2.38 5.99 9.39
N TYR A 125 2.17 4.97 8.55
CA TYR A 125 1.43 3.77 8.95
C TYR A 125 2.25 2.81 9.82
N THR A 126 3.57 2.72 9.62
CA THR A 126 4.43 1.90 10.49
C THR A 126 4.56 2.50 11.90
N VAL A 127 4.62 3.83 12.03
CA VAL A 127 4.54 4.52 13.33
C VAL A 127 3.22 4.22 14.02
N ARG A 128 2.09 4.34 13.31
CA ARG A 128 0.77 4.03 13.87
C ARG A 128 0.63 2.57 14.28
N LEU A 129 1.28 1.65 13.57
CA LEU A 129 1.30 0.24 13.93
C LEU A 129 2.08 0.01 15.23
N GLU A 130 3.23 0.67 15.42
CA GLU A 130 3.97 0.59 16.69
C GLU A 130 3.16 1.16 17.85
N VAL A 131 2.47 2.30 17.63
CA VAL A 131 1.56 2.87 18.64
C VAL A 131 0.41 1.91 18.97
N TYR A 132 -0.17 1.27 17.95
CA TYR A 132 -1.22 0.25 18.14
C TYR A 132 -0.72 -0.95 18.95
N ASN A 133 0.54 -1.32 18.78
CA ASN A 133 1.21 -2.39 19.53
C ASN A 133 1.77 -1.92 20.89
N GLU A 134 1.47 -0.69 21.31
CA GLU A 134 1.98 -0.07 22.55
C GLU A 134 3.52 0.03 22.62
N ASN A 135 4.20 -0.08 21.48
CA ASN A 135 5.65 0.01 21.37
C ASN A 135 6.09 1.46 21.11
N PHE A 136 5.83 2.33 22.08
CA PHE A 136 6.13 3.77 21.98
C PHE A 136 7.60 4.10 21.69
N PRO A 137 8.61 3.38 22.25
CA PRO A 137 10.01 3.65 21.92
C PRO A 137 10.32 3.42 20.43
N ALA A 138 9.80 2.34 19.84
CA ALA A 138 9.99 2.10 18.40
C ALA A 138 9.23 3.09 17.53
N ALA A 139 8.03 3.50 17.97
CA ALA A 139 7.24 4.53 17.30
C ALA A 139 8.02 5.87 17.25
N ASP A 140 8.60 6.29 18.37
CA ASP A 140 9.37 7.52 18.49
C ASP A 140 10.62 7.52 17.61
N HIS A 141 11.37 6.41 17.61
CA HIS A 141 12.53 6.25 16.73
C HIS A 141 12.14 6.33 15.25
N LYS A 142 11.08 5.61 14.84
CA LYS A 142 10.57 5.64 13.46
C LYS A 142 10.05 7.01 13.06
N LEU A 143 9.40 7.74 13.98
CA LEU A 143 8.91 9.09 13.75
C LEU A 143 10.07 10.08 13.58
N SER A 144 11.06 10.01 14.47
CA SER A 144 12.27 10.84 14.40
C SER A 144 13.04 10.61 13.10
N TYR A 145 13.15 9.35 12.66
CA TYR A 145 13.71 9.00 11.35
C TYR A 145 12.86 9.56 10.20
N ALA A 146 11.53 9.42 10.24
CA ALA A 146 10.66 9.95 9.18
C ALA A 146 10.76 11.49 9.05
N LEU A 147 10.90 12.19 10.17
CA LEU A 147 11.03 13.65 10.22
C LEU A 147 12.39 14.14 9.70
N SER A 148 13.47 13.38 9.88
CA SER A 148 14.79 13.78 9.34
C SER A 148 14.84 13.75 7.81
N TYR A 149 14.00 12.92 7.17
CA TYR A 149 13.78 12.91 5.72
C TYR A 149 12.78 13.97 5.25
N TYR A 150 11.93 14.47 6.15
CA TYR A 150 10.96 15.52 5.92
C TYR A 150 11.59 16.89 6.20
N SER A 151 12.48 17.36 5.33
CA SER A 151 12.94 18.76 5.42
C SER A 151 11.81 19.70 4.99
N PRO A 152 11.43 20.73 5.79
CA PRO A 152 10.45 21.76 5.40
C PRO A 152 10.84 22.53 4.12
N LEU A 153 12.07 22.34 3.62
CA LEU A 153 12.60 22.98 2.41
C LEU A 153 12.28 22.25 1.09
N LYS A 154 11.47 21.17 1.12
CA LYS A 154 11.01 20.47 -0.10
C LYS A 154 9.51 20.70 -0.38
N GLU A 155 9.06 21.96 -0.31
CA GLU A 155 7.73 22.43 -0.76
C GLU A 155 7.53 22.41 -2.30
N ALA A 156 8.20 21.49 -3.00
CA ALA A 156 7.99 21.28 -4.43
C ALA A 156 7.68 19.81 -4.68
N ASN A 157 6.49 19.38 -4.27
CA ASN A 157 5.83 18.25 -4.93
C ASN A 157 4.36 18.56 -5.05
N ILE A 158 4.11 19.26 -6.16
CA ILE A 158 2.81 19.64 -6.69
C ILE A 158 1.88 18.43 -6.68
N ARG A 159 0.68 18.71 -6.18
CA ARG A 159 -0.53 17.91 -6.28
C ARG A 159 -0.64 17.29 -7.68
N PHE A 160 -0.70 15.96 -7.77
CA PHE A 160 -1.35 15.34 -8.91
C PHE A 160 -2.84 15.20 -8.54
N GLY A 161 -3.65 16.02 -9.19
CA GLY A 161 -5.01 15.64 -9.55
C GLY A 161 -5.00 14.62 -10.68
#